data_AF-A0A358EF01-F1
#
_entry.id   AF-A0A358EF01-F1
#
_cell.length_a   1.000
_cell.length_b   1.000
_cell.length_c   1.000
_cell.angle_alpha   90.00
_cell.angle_beta   90.00
_cell.angle_gamma   90.00
#
_symmetry.space_group_name_H-M   'P 1'
#
loop_
_entity.id
_entity.type
_entity.pdbx_description
1 polymer ?
#
loop_
_entity_poly.entity_id
_entity_poly.type
_entity_poly.pdbx_seq_one_letter_code
_entity_poly.pdbx_strand_id
1 'polypeptide(L)'
;SYGRISGIFIKDEMVYAIDSESSPTNHPNWRNGVRIGPVDEDRIVAFVPPFERESRVYQGTAGEGVAVDDDGNIYAAEGPNSLSWAGGAFTKYVAGN
;
A
#
# COMPACT_ATOMS: atom_id res chain seq x y z
N SER A 1 -3.60 -6.31 -12.32
CA SER A 1 -2.16 -6.14 -12.06
C SER A 1 -1.86 -5.27 -10.84
N TYR A 2 -0.89 -5.71 -10.04
CA TYR A 2 -0.67 -5.34 -8.64
C TYR A 2 0.50 -4.35 -8.40
N GLY A 3 1.09 -3.78 -9.44
CA GLY A 3 2.16 -2.79 -9.29
C GLY A 3 3.54 -3.40 -9.05
N ARG A 4 4.42 -2.67 -8.34
CA ARG A 4 5.71 -3.18 -7.86
C ARG A 4 5.54 -3.73 -6.44
N ILE A 5 5.11 -4.98 -6.33
CA ILE A 5 4.83 -5.60 -5.02
C ILE A 5 6.11 -5.69 -4.17
N SER A 6 6.05 -5.16 -2.95
CA SER A 6 7.06 -5.31 -1.90
C SER A 6 6.67 -6.36 -0.86
N GLY A 7 5.38 -6.44 -0.55
CA GLY A 7 4.82 -7.38 0.42
C GLY A 7 3.35 -7.68 0.13
N ILE A 8 2.90 -8.83 0.62
CA ILE A 8 1.50 -9.27 0.49
C ILE A 8 0.94 -9.76 1.83
N PHE A 9 -0.37 -9.65 1.97
CA PHE A 9 -1.16 -10.31 3.00
C PHE A 9 -2.42 -10.90 2.37
N ILE A 10 -2.85 -12.07 2.83
CA ILE A 10 -4.04 -12.75 2.32
C ILE A 10 -5.03 -12.90 3.45
N LYS A 11 -6.26 -12.45 3.24
CA LYS A 11 -7.38 -12.58 4.19
C LYS A 11 -8.67 -12.68 3.40
N ASP A 12 -9.57 -13.59 3.79
CA ASP A 12 -10.92 -13.74 3.21
C ASP A 12 -10.92 -13.78 1.68
N GLU A 13 -10.04 -14.60 1.10
CA GLU A 13 -9.86 -14.77 -0.37
C GLU A 13 -9.38 -13.51 -1.11
N MET A 14 -8.98 -12.46 -0.38
CA MET A 14 -8.43 -11.23 -0.93
C MET A 14 -6.92 -11.15 -0.69
N VAL A 15 -6.20 -10.70 -1.71
CA VAL A 15 -4.78 -10.31 -1.65
C VAL A 15 -4.70 -8.80 -1.44
N TYR A 16 -3.96 -8.41 -0.41
CA TYR A 16 -3.53 -7.04 -0.16
C TYR A 16 -2.06 -6.96 -0.53
N ALA A 17 -1.73 -6.25 -1.61
CA ALA A 17 -0.36 -6.10 -2.07
C ALA A 17 0.09 -4.65 -1.93
N ILE A 18 1.18 -4.42 -1.20
CA ILE A 18 1.76 -3.09 -1.05
C ILE A 18 2.84 -2.87 -2.10
N ASP A 19 2.72 -1.73 -2.77
CA ASP A 19 3.68 -1.18 -3.70
C ASP A 19 4.32 0.03 -3.03
N SER A 20 5.56 -0.09 -2.57
CA SER A 20 6.27 0.99 -1.87
C SER A 20 7.02 1.92 -2.82
N GLU A 21 7.31 1.46 -4.04
CA GLU A 21 8.37 1.98 -4.89
C GLU A 21 7.88 2.72 -6.13
N SER A 22 6.63 2.50 -6.57
CA SER A 22 6.10 3.15 -7.78
C SER A 22 6.11 4.68 -7.68
N SER A 23 6.63 5.31 -8.72
CA SER A 23 6.82 6.74 -8.86
C SER A 23 6.83 7.15 -10.33
N PRO A 24 6.80 8.46 -10.65
CA PRO A 24 6.95 8.93 -12.03
C PRO A 24 8.22 8.45 -12.74
N THR A 25 9.30 8.17 -12.00
CA THR A 25 10.59 7.73 -12.55
C THR A 25 10.88 6.25 -12.32
N ASN A 26 10.09 5.57 -11.48
CA ASN A 26 10.23 4.15 -11.17
C ASN A 26 8.87 3.48 -11.29
N HIS A 27 8.62 2.73 -12.36
CA HIS A 27 7.30 2.26 -12.79
C HIS A 27 6.35 3.40 -13.22
N PRO A 28 6.63 4.04 -14.38
CA PRO A 28 5.84 5.15 -14.89
C PRO A 28 4.35 4.81 -15.05
N ASN A 29 3.50 5.80 -14.82
CA ASN A 29 2.02 5.70 -14.82
C ASN A 29 1.42 4.91 -13.64
N TRP A 30 2.24 4.51 -12.67
CA TRP A 30 1.78 3.86 -11.46
C TRP A 30 2.03 4.71 -10.22
N ARG A 31 1.11 4.57 -9.28
CA ARG A 31 1.19 5.20 -7.96
C ARG A 31 1.49 4.14 -6.90
N ASN A 32 2.42 4.41 -5.99
CA ASN A 32 2.63 3.55 -4.81
C ASN A 32 1.38 3.52 -3.90
N GLY A 33 1.24 2.51 -3.04
CA GLY A 33 0.05 2.29 -2.20
C GLY A 33 -0.32 0.81 -2.09
N VAL A 34 -1.49 0.51 -1.51
CA VAL A 34 -1.98 -0.88 -1.34
C VAL A 34 -3.06 -1.17 -2.38
N ARG A 35 -2.88 -2.25 -3.15
CA ARG A 35 -3.86 -2.77 -4.11
C ARG A 35 -4.50 -4.02 -3.57
N ILE A 36 -5.82 -4.12 -3.73
CA ILE A 36 -6.62 -5.20 -3.16
C ILE A 36 -7.39 -5.88 -4.28
N GLY A 37 -7.33 -7.19 -4.35
CA GLY A 37 -8.02 -7.99 -5.37
C GLY A 37 -8.24 -9.43 -4.92
N PRO A 38 -9.14 -10.19 -5.58
CA PRO A 38 -9.34 -11.61 -5.29
C PRO A 38 -8.05 -12.39 -5.55
N VAL A 39 -7.81 -13.45 -4.77
CA VAL A 39 -6.61 -14.30 -4.89
C VAL A 39 -6.59 -15.12 -6.19
N ASP A 40 -7.76 -15.38 -6.77
CA ASP A 40 -7.98 -16.22 -7.94
C ASP A 40 -8.36 -15.44 -9.22
N GLU A 41 -8.33 -14.10 -9.16
CA GLU A 41 -8.64 -13.23 -10.30
C GLU A 41 -7.53 -12.20 -10.56
N ASP A 42 -7.21 -11.92 -11.83
CA ASP A 42 -6.29 -10.81 -12.18
C ASP A 42 -7.03 -9.48 -12.34
N ARG A 43 -7.67 -9.02 -11.26
CA ARG A 43 -8.25 -7.67 -11.19
C ARG A 43 -8.08 -7.03 -9.82
N ILE A 44 -8.05 -5.70 -9.81
CA ILE A 44 -8.00 -4.90 -8.60
C ILE A 44 -9.41 -4.39 -8.32
N VAL A 45 -9.89 -4.58 -7.10
CA VAL A 45 -11.23 -4.13 -6.66
C VAL A 45 -11.16 -2.94 -5.72
N ALA A 46 -10.02 -2.69 -5.07
CA ALA A 46 -9.81 -1.51 -4.25
C ALA A 46 -8.35 -1.05 -4.24
N PHE A 47 -8.15 0.22 -3.93
CA PHE A 47 -6.83 0.85 -3.81
C PHE A 47 -6.81 1.80 -2.62
N VAL A 48 -5.82 1.63 -1.74
CA VAL A 48 -5.53 2.56 -0.65
C VAL A 48 -4.34 3.42 -1.07
N PRO A 49 -4.54 4.74 -1.23
CA PRO A 49 -3.46 5.62 -1.64
C PRO A 49 -2.38 5.71 -0.54
N PRO A 50 -1.16 6.06 -0.95
CA PRO A 50 -0.07 6.29 -0.02
C PRO A 50 -0.34 7.59 0.77
N PHE A 51 0.37 7.82 1.87
CA PHE A 51 0.28 9.11 2.56
C PHE A 51 0.80 10.24 1.66
N GLU A 52 -0.02 11.27 1.45
CA GLU A 52 0.25 12.36 0.53
C GLU A 52 1.36 13.30 1.02
N ARG A 53 2.15 13.82 0.08
CA ARG A 53 3.17 14.84 0.36
C ARG A 53 3.33 15.84 -0.77
N GLU A 54 3.44 17.11 -0.39
CA GLU A 54 3.72 18.19 -1.33
C GLU A 54 5.09 18.02 -2.01
N SER A 55 6.10 17.51 -1.30
CA SER A 55 7.46 17.32 -1.82
C SER A 55 7.62 16.08 -2.71
N ARG A 56 6.62 15.20 -2.78
CA ARG A 56 6.66 13.99 -3.61
C ARG A 56 5.38 13.89 -4.45
N VAL A 57 5.26 14.78 -5.41
CA VAL A 57 4.10 14.80 -6.32
C VAL A 57 4.03 13.48 -7.09
N TYR A 58 2.84 12.87 -7.11
CA TYR A 58 2.57 11.56 -7.73
C TYR A 58 3.28 10.35 -7.12
N GLN A 59 3.96 10.51 -5.98
CA GLN A 59 4.49 9.42 -5.18
C GLN A 59 4.31 9.74 -3.70
N GLY A 60 3.39 9.07 -3.01
CA GLY A 60 3.25 9.29 -1.58
C GLY A 60 4.27 8.49 -0.79
N THR A 61 3.93 8.25 0.47
CA THR A 61 4.67 7.37 1.35
C THR A 61 3.87 6.12 1.64
N ALA A 62 4.48 4.98 1.37
CA ALA A 62 3.92 3.66 1.62
C ALA A 62 4.99 2.80 2.30
N GLY A 63 4.56 1.94 3.21
CA GLY A 63 5.42 0.94 3.83
C GLY A 63 5.81 -0.19 2.88
N GLU A 64 6.66 -1.10 3.36
CA GLU A 64 7.19 -2.25 2.60
C GLU A 64 6.43 -3.55 2.89
N GLY A 65 5.74 -3.62 4.02
CA GLY A 65 4.87 -4.74 4.40
C GLY A 65 3.43 -4.29 4.60
N VAL A 66 2.49 -5.24 4.55
CA VAL A 66 1.07 -4.99 4.78
C VAL A 66 0.46 -6.09 5.63
N ALA A 67 -0.48 -5.73 6.50
CA ALA A 67 -1.31 -6.64 7.27
C ALA A 67 -2.72 -6.04 7.45
N VAL A 68 -3.70 -6.87 7.76
CA VAL A 68 -5.10 -6.46 7.94
C VAL A 68 -5.65 -7.07 9.21
N ASP A 69 -6.31 -6.26 10.05
CA ASP A 69 -6.97 -6.76 11.27
C ASP A 69 -8.41 -7.24 11.00
N ASP A 70 -9.07 -7.76 12.04
CA ASP A 70 -10.43 -8.31 11.95
C ASP A 70 -11.46 -7.25 11.57
N ASP A 71 -11.24 -6.00 11.98
CA ASP A 71 -12.09 -4.85 11.64
C ASP A 71 -11.84 -4.33 10.21
N GLY A 72 -10.92 -4.94 9.46
CA GLY A 72 -10.58 -4.56 8.10
C GLY A 72 -9.64 -3.36 7.98
N ASN A 73 -9.06 -2.90 9.10
CA ASN A 73 -8.04 -1.86 9.04
C ASN A 73 -6.74 -2.42 8.46
N ILE A 74 -6.07 -1.60 7.66
CA ILE A 74 -4.82 -1.98 6.98
C ILE A 74 -3.65 -1.34 7.72
N TYR A 75 -2.59 -2.10 7.95
CA TYR A 75 -1.35 -1.66 8.57
C TYR A 75 -0.22 -1.78 7.55
N ALA A 76 0.46 -0.67 7.25
CA ALA A 76 1.68 -0.68 6.47
C ALA A 76 2.90 -0.68 7.41
N ALA A 77 3.87 -1.56 7.16
CA ALA A 77 5.14 -1.59 7.87
C ALA A 77 6.12 -0.59 7.25
N GLU A 78 6.52 0.42 8.00
CA GLU A 78 7.28 1.56 7.49
C GLU A 78 8.77 1.21 7.32
N GLY A 79 9.25 1.28 6.08
CA GLY A 79 10.63 0.99 5.70
C GLY A 79 11.51 2.24 5.67
N PRO A 80 12.80 2.13 5.27
CA PRO A 80 13.73 3.26 5.23
C PRO A 80 13.21 4.47 4.44
N ASN A 81 12.44 4.24 3.38
CA ASN A 81 11.87 5.28 2.53
C ASN A 81 10.69 6.06 3.18
N SER A 82 10.13 5.54 4.27
CA SER A 82 8.86 5.99 4.82
C SER A 82 8.89 6.30 6.32
N LEU A 83 9.77 5.62 7.07
CA LEU A 83 9.89 5.69 8.53
C LEU A 83 10.14 7.09 9.09
N SER A 84 11.01 7.89 8.44
CA SER A 84 11.37 9.24 8.93
C SER A 84 10.20 10.23 8.91
N TRP A 85 9.02 9.79 8.52
CA TRP A 85 7.86 10.62 8.28
C TRP A 85 6.54 10.02 8.76
N ALA A 86 6.45 8.68 8.85
CA ALA A 86 5.29 8.01 9.40
C ALA A 86 5.16 8.23 10.93
N GLY A 87 6.20 8.74 11.58
CA GLY A 87 6.20 8.99 13.04
C GLY A 87 6.24 7.70 13.89
N GLY A 88 6.27 6.54 13.25
CA GLY A 88 6.32 5.22 13.88
C GLY A 88 6.61 4.11 12.87
N ALA A 89 6.80 2.90 13.37
CA ALA A 89 7.10 1.71 12.55
C ALA A 89 5.90 1.23 11.71
N PHE A 90 4.69 1.72 11.99
CA PHE A 90 3.47 1.31 11.30
C PHE A 90 2.57 2.51 11.01
N THR A 91 1.98 2.54 9.80
CA THR A 91 0.86 3.43 9.46
C THR A 91 -0.43 2.61 9.42
N LYS A 92 -1.48 3.10 10.10
CA LYS A 92 -2.82 2.50 10.10
C LYS A 92 -3.76 3.25 9.15
N TYR A 93 -4.37 2.54 8.23
CA TYR A 93 -5.49 2.99 7.40
C TYR A 93 -6.78 2.39 7.94
N VAL A 94 -7.71 3.25 8.35
CA VAL A 94 -8.97 2.84 8.98
C VAL A 94 -9.98 2.51 7.89
N ALA A 95 -10.64 1.36 8.02
CA ALA A 95 -11.75 1.00 7.14
C ALA A 95 -12.90 2.01 7.33
N GLY A 96 -13.48 2.50 6.22
CA GLY A 96 -14.65 3.37 6.30
C GLY A 96 -15.87 2.60 6.81
N ASN A 97 -16.73 3.27 7.59
CA ASN A 97 -18.07 2.78 7.91
C ASN A 97 -19.00 2.85 6.70
#